data_AF-M7TPX6-F1
#
_entry.id   AF-M7TPX6-F1
#
_cell.length_a   1.000
_cell.length_b   1.000
_cell.length_c   1.000
_cell.angle_alpha   90.00
_cell.angle_beta   90.00
_cell.angle_gamma   90.00
#
_symmetry.space_group_name_H-M   'P 1'
#
loop_
_entity.id
_entity.type
_entity.pdbx_description
1 polymer ?
#
loop_
_entity_poly.entity_id
_entity_poly.type
_entity_poly.pdbx_seq_one_letter_code
_entity_poly.pdbx_strand_id
1 'polypeptide(L)'
;MKTSLLISLAAAGFAHAHQAAWVKGMYCLNGTEPGVDNANTDTVVPPLYDLPKSEWWMQHDRGCDQFPPDDGDSLELPAGGSFAVEIAQNRAFTTLSFGGSGTTPWPDGGNHPDDWHSPTPEQCLNDNQDQEGGAFHTHNESTTAGTAFAISYNSDISQVTIDNLVVFSVLEQ
;
A
#
# COMPACT_ATOMS: atom_id res chain seq x y z
N MET A 1 -46.40 9.50 29.91
CA MET A 1 -45.64 8.67 28.94
C MET A 1 -44.27 9.31 28.75
N LYS A 2 -43.19 8.62 29.14
CA LYS A 2 -41.81 9.09 28.94
C LYS A 2 -41.33 8.52 27.60
N THR A 3 -41.08 9.38 26.63
CA THR A 3 -40.50 8.99 25.34
C THR A 3 -38.98 8.92 25.52
N SER A 4 -38.42 7.71 25.59
CA SER A 4 -36.97 7.51 25.54
C SER A 4 -36.51 7.51 24.08
N LEU A 5 -35.64 8.46 23.75
CA LEU A 5 -34.94 8.52 22.47
C LEU A 5 -33.65 7.68 22.59
N LEU A 6 -33.56 6.56 21.88
CA LEU A 6 -32.33 5.78 21.76
C LEU A 6 -31.49 6.38 20.63
N ILE A 7 -30.40 7.05 20.97
CA ILE A 7 -29.37 7.48 20.01
C ILE A 7 -28.51 6.25 19.72
N SER A 8 -28.64 5.69 18.52
CA SER A 8 -27.73 4.65 18.04
C SER A 8 -26.46 5.33 17.54
N LEU A 9 -25.38 5.23 18.32
CA LEU A 9 -24.06 5.67 17.90
C LEU A 9 -23.51 4.59 16.96
N ALA A 10 -23.59 4.82 15.66
CA ALA A 10 -22.93 3.95 14.69
C ALA A 10 -21.42 4.11 14.85
N ALA A 11 -20.78 3.09 15.43
CA ALA A 11 -19.33 2.97 15.40
C ALA A 11 -18.93 2.64 13.96
N ALA A 12 -18.61 3.65 13.17
CA ALA A 12 -17.88 3.44 11.92
C ALA A 12 -16.47 2.97 12.33
N GLY A 13 -16.18 1.68 12.13
CA GLY A 13 -14.82 1.18 12.27
C GLY A 13 -13.95 1.84 11.21
N PHE A 14 -12.84 2.47 11.64
CA PHE A 14 -11.84 2.97 10.71
C PHE A 14 -11.04 1.76 10.19
N ALA A 15 -11.10 1.50 8.89
CA ALA A 15 -10.22 0.52 8.27
C ALA A 15 -8.78 1.07 8.32
N HIS A 16 -7.84 0.31 8.90
CA HIS A 16 -6.44 0.70 9.06
C HIS A 16 -5.46 -0.13 8.22
N ALA A 17 -5.96 -0.95 7.29
CA ALA A 17 -5.15 -1.87 6.49
C ALA A 17 -4.79 -1.30 5.10
N HIS A 18 -3.92 -0.30 5.08
CA HIS A 18 -3.52 0.40 3.86
C HIS A 18 -2.07 0.12 3.51
N GLN A 19 -1.80 -0.32 2.28
CA GLN A 19 -0.47 -0.72 1.85
C GLN A 19 -0.13 -0.18 0.46
N ALA A 20 1.14 0.06 0.22
CA ALA A 20 1.69 0.23 -1.12
C ALA A 20 3.00 -0.52 -1.28
N ALA A 21 3.32 -0.84 -2.54
CA ALA A 21 4.64 -1.32 -2.94
C ALA A 21 5.55 -0.10 -3.16
N TRP A 22 6.50 0.11 -2.26
CA TRP A 22 7.44 1.23 -2.29
C TRP A 22 8.71 0.87 -3.04
N VAL A 23 9.00 1.60 -4.11
CA VAL A 23 10.22 1.44 -4.91
C VAL A 23 10.70 2.82 -5.38
N LYS A 24 12.01 2.98 -5.62
CA LYS A 24 12.56 4.25 -6.12
C LYS A 24 11.92 4.74 -7.42
N GLY A 25 11.66 3.81 -8.35
CA GLY A 25 11.06 4.12 -9.65
C GLY A 25 9.55 4.34 -9.67
N MET A 26 8.89 4.52 -8.52
CA MET A 26 7.45 4.72 -8.48
C MET A 26 7.06 6.18 -8.69
N TYR A 27 5.86 6.40 -9.21
CA TYR A 27 5.23 7.70 -9.17
C TYR A 27 4.88 8.08 -7.72
N CYS A 28 4.91 9.38 -7.43
CA CYS A 28 4.57 10.00 -6.15
C CYS A 28 5.27 9.40 -4.91
N LEU A 29 6.50 8.89 -5.07
CA LEU A 29 7.36 8.43 -3.97
C LEU A 29 7.46 9.49 -2.84
N ASN A 30 7.54 10.76 -3.23
CA ASN A 30 7.72 11.90 -2.34
C ASN A 30 6.37 12.51 -1.88
N GLY A 31 5.23 11.91 -2.24
CA GLY A 31 3.91 12.53 -2.15
C GLY A 31 3.58 13.35 -3.40
N THR A 32 2.52 14.15 -3.31
CA THR A 32 1.96 14.91 -4.44
C THR A 32 1.95 16.43 -4.20
N GLU A 33 2.89 16.90 -3.37
CA GLU A 33 3.15 18.32 -3.10
C GLU A 33 4.38 18.77 -3.90
N PRO A 34 4.26 19.71 -4.87
CA PRO A 34 5.38 20.14 -5.70
C PRO A 34 6.55 20.69 -4.89
N GLY A 35 7.75 20.15 -5.14
CA GLY A 35 8.99 20.59 -4.48
C GLY A 35 9.14 20.10 -3.04
N VAL A 36 8.30 19.18 -2.58
CA VAL A 36 8.36 18.60 -1.23
C VAL A 36 8.76 17.14 -1.32
N ASP A 37 9.84 16.78 -0.63
CA ASP A 37 10.17 15.38 -0.32
C ASP A 37 9.53 15.01 1.03
N ASN A 38 8.32 14.45 0.98
CA ASN A 38 7.63 13.98 2.18
C ASN A 38 8.05 12.54 2.52
N ALA A 39 9.13 12.41 3.29
CA ALA A 39 9.62 11.13 3.80
C ALA A 39 8.62 10.37 4.71
N ASN A 40 7.54 11.01 5.18
CA ASN A 40 6.49 10.40 6.00
C ASN A 40 5.15 10.33 5.26
N THR A 41 5.18 10.23 3.93
CA THR A 41 3.98 10.18 3.10
C THR A 41 3.29 8.82 3.14
N ASP A 42 1.96 8.86 3.17
CA ASP A 42 1.04 7.74 3.01
C ASP A 42 0.13 7.92 1.77
N THR A 43 0.44 8.88 0.88
CA THR A 43 -0.44 9.24 -0.24
C THR A 43 -0.87 8.04 -1.09
N VAL A 44 0.01 7.06 -1.32
CA VAL A 44 -0.27 5.93 -2.22
C VAL A 44 -1.03 4.76 -1.59
N VAL A 45 -1.21 4.76 -0.26
CA VAL A 45 -1.73 3.58 0.45
C VAL A 45 -3.26 3.47 0.53
N PRO A 46 -4.05 4.57 0.48
CA PRO A 46 -5.51 4.45 0.43
C PRO A 46 -5.98 3.61 -0.77
N PRO A 47 -6.99 2.75 -0.60
CA PRO A 47 -7.41 1.82 -1.62
C PRO A 47 -8.18 2.56 -2.72
N LEU A 48 -8.13 2.04 -3.94
CA LEU A 48 -8.88 2.57 -5.07
C LEU A 48 -10.19 1.80 -5.17
N TYR A 49 -11.30 2.42 -4.76
CA TYR A 49 -12.61 1.79 -4.70
C TYR A 49 -13.71 2.70 -5.26
N ASP A 50 -14.60 2.13 -6.08
CA ASP A 50 -15.73 2.83 -6.71
C ASP A 50 -15.33 4.11 -7.49
N LEU A 51 -14.17 4.05 -8.16
CA LEU A 51 -13.63 5.12 -8.98
C LEU A 51 -13.77 4.78 -10.48
N PRO A 52 -14.03 5.76 -11.36
CA PRO A 52 -13.90 5.54 -12.79
C PRO A 52 -12.41 5.42 -13.16
N LYS A 53 -12.12 4.84 -14.34
CA LYS A 53 -10.75 4.61 -14.81
C LYS A 53 -9.88 5.86 -14.85
N SER A 54 -10.46 7.03 -15.15
CA SER A 54 -9.72 8.29 -15.16
C SER A 54 -9.14 8.67 -13.79
N GLU A 55 -9.71 8.16 -12.69
CA GLU A 55 -9.30 8.49 -11.33
C GLU A 55 -8.40 7.41 -10.72
N TRP A 56 -8.73 6.12 -10.90
CA TRP A 56 -7.91 5.07 -10.29
C TRP A 56 -6.64 4.75 -11.09
N TRP A 57 -6.63 4.98 -12.40
CA TRP A 57 -5.46 4.67 -13.22
C TRP A 57 -4.28 5.54 -12.78
N MET A 58 -3.15 4.89 -12.43
CA MET A 58 -1.96 5.55 -11.89
C MET A 58 -2.24 6.43 -10.65
N GLN A 59 -3.31 6.14 -9.89
CA GLN A 59 -3.74 6.91 -8.73
C GLN A 59 -3.93 8.42 -9.03
N HIS A 60 -4.60 8.72 -10.14
CA HIS A 60 -4.89 10.10 -10.54
C HIS A 60 -5.77 10.86 -9.52
N ASP A 61 -6.64 10.16 -8.79
CA ASP A 61 -7.53 10.72 -7.75
C ASP A 61 -6.79 11.57 -6.71
N ARG A 62 -5.51 11.28 -6.51
CA ARG A 62 -4.60 11.98 -5.59
C ARG A 62 -3.40 12.63 -6.27
N GLY A 63 -3.42 12.68 -7.61
CA GLY A 63 -2.45 13.37 -8.46
C GLY A 63 -1.14 12.62 -8.71
N CYS A 64 -1.04 11.33 -8.38
CA CYS A 64 0.22 10.60 -8.44
C CYS A 64 0.84 10.54 -9.84
N ASP A 65 0.01 10.47 -10.88
CA ASP A 65 0.42 10.47 -12.29
C ASP A 65 1.16 11.74 -12.73
N GLN A 66 1.11 12.81 -11.93
CA GLN A 66 1.81 14.08 -12.18
C GLN A 66 3.19 14.16 -11.50
N PHE A 67 3.55 13.16 -10.68
CA PHE A 67 4.80 13.11 -9.91
C PHE A 67 5.61 11.90 -10.37
N PRO A 68 6.30 11.96 -11.52
CA PRO A 68 7.16 10.88 -11.96
C PRO A 68 8.33 10.66 -10.98
N PRO A 69 8.97 9.48 -11.02
CA PRO A 69 10.23 9.27 -10.31
C PRO A 69 11.30 10.26 -10.79
N ASP A 70 12.31 10.51 -9.93
CA ASP A 70 13.46 11.35 -10.28
C ASP A 70 14.28 10.73 -11.42
N ASP A 71 14.99 11.58 -12.18
CA ASP A 71 15.83 11.13 -13.30
C ASP A 71 16.87 10.08 -12.83
N GLY A 72 16.78 8.89 -13.42
CA GLY A 72 17.67 7.76 -13.13
C GLY A 72 17.15 6.81 -12.04
N ASP A 73 16.11 7.17 -11.31
CA ASP A 73 15.46 6.26 -10.37
C ASP A 73 14.57 5.24 -11.11
N SER A 74 14.76 3.97 -10.80
CA SER A 74 14.03 2.85 -11.41
C SER A 74 13.99 1.64 -10.48
N LEU A 75 13.12 0.68 -10.76
CA LEU A 75 13.17 -0.66 -10.18
C LEU A 75 13.93 -1.57 -11.14
N GLU A 76 15.09 -2.09 -10.71
CA GLU A 76 15.85 -3.04 -11.53
C GLU A 76 15.23 -4.45 -11.48
N LEU A 77 15.03 -5.03 -12.66
CA LEU A 77 14.45 -6.36 -12.85
C LEU A 77 15.50 -7.29 -13.49
N PRO A 78 16.33 -7.99 -12.70
CA PRO A 78 17.34 -8.89 -13.24
C PRO A 78 16.68 -10.10 -13.90
N ALA A 79 16.95 -10.32 -15.18
CA ALA A 79 16.39 -11.45 -15.92
C ALA A 79 16.81 -12.79 -15.29
N GLY A 80 15.82 -13.61 -14.90
CA GLY A 80 16.05 -14.88 -14.22
C GLY A 80 16.56 -14.74 -12.78
N GLY A 81 16.64 -13.52 -12.24
CA GLY A 81 17.00 -13.23 -10.86
C GLY A 81 15.78 -12.95 -9.99
N SER A 82 16.05 -12.48 -8.78
CA SER A 82 15.03 -11.98 -7.85
C SER A 82 15.22 -10.49 -7.65
N PHE A 83 14.12 -9.80 -7.37
CA PHE A 83 14.11 -8.40 -6.95
C PHE A 83 13.31 -8.30 -5.65
N ALA A 84 13.63 -7.29 -4.84
CA ALA A 84 12.95 -7.02 -3.57
C ALA A 84 12.19 -5.71 -3.69
N VAL A 85 10.98 -5.68 -3.12
CA VAL A 85 10.15 -4.49 -2.99
C VAL A 85 9.63 -4.44 -1.56
N GLU A 86 9.62 -3.23 -0.99
CA GLU A 86 9.12 -3.01 0.36
C GLU A 86 7.62 -2.73 0.31
N ILE A 87 6.83 -3.46 1.10
CA ILE A 87 5.40 -3.22 1.24
C ILE A 87 5.18 -2.58 2.62
N ALA A 88 4.60 -1.39 2.65
CA ALA A 88 4.40 -0.64 3.89
C ALA A 88 3.19 0.29 3.83
N GLN A 89 2.66 0.65 5.01
CA GLN A 89 1.54 1.59 5.17
C GLN A 89 1.97 3.07 5.05
N ASN A 90 3.26 3.34 5.14
CA ASN A 90 3.83 4.68 5.02
C ASN A 90 5.27 4.54 4.55
N ARG A 91 5.75 5.49 3.74
CA ARG A 91 7.15 5.50 3.29
C ARG A 91 8.15 5.50 4.45
N ALA A 92 7.78 6.10 5.58
CA ALA A 92 8.60 6.16 6.80
C ALA A 92 9.04 4.78 7.32
N PHE A 93 8.29 3.73 7.00
CA PHE A 93 8.58 2.35 7.40
C PHE A 93 9.35 1.56 6.33
N THR A 94 9.97 2.26 5.39
CA THR A 94 10.79 1.68 4.31
C THR A 94 12.22 2.21 4.37
N THR A 95 13.14 1.55 3.66
CA THR A 95 14.53 2.03 3.52
C THR A 95 14.62 3.33 2.70
N LEU A 96 13.53 3.72 2.03
CA LEU A 96 13.45 4.93 1.20
C LEU A 96 13.25 6.23 2.02
N SER A 97 13.14 6.14 3.35
CA SER A 97 12.97 7.27 4.25
C SER A 97 13.86 7.15 5.49
N PHE A 98 14.30 8.30 6.02
CA PHE A 98 15.03 8.40 7.29
C PHE A 98 16.24 7.44 7.43
N GLY A 99 16.86 7.06 6.31
CA GLY A 99 17.95 6.07 6.31
C GLY A 99 17.53 4.68 6.79
N GLY A 100 16.25 4.33 6.67
CA GLY A 100 15.68 3.06 7.11
C GLY A 100 15.45 2.96 8.62
N SER A 101 15.52 4.05 9.38
CA SER A 101 15.38 3.97 10.84
C SER A 101 13.99 3.52 11.33
N GLY A 102 12.98 3.62 10.47
CA GLY A 102 11.61 3.18 10.75
C GLY A 102 11.27 1.77 10.25
N THR A 103 12.20 1.09 9.57
CA THR A 103 11.92 -0.25 9.03
C THR A 103 11.89 -1.29 10.14
N THR A 104 10.91 -2.18 10.10
CA THR A 104 10.86 -3.42 10.88
C THR A 104 10.51 -4.57 9.93
N PRO A 105 10.44 -5.83 10.42
CA PRO A 105 9.87 -6.92 9.61
C PRO A 105 8.40 -6.71 9.21
N TRP A 106 7.73 -5.69 9.76
CA TRP A 106 6.30 -5.45 9.61
C TRP A 106 6.04 -4.13 8.85
N PRO A 107 5.00 -4.09 8.00
CA PRO A 107 4.71 -2.96 7.11
C PRO A 107 4.29 -1.66 7.82
N ASP A 108 4.01 -1.73 9.11
CA ASP A 108 3.55 -0.64 9.96
C ASP A 108 4.67 -0.01 10.82
N GLY A 109 5.90 -0.53 10.71
CA GLY A 109 7.02 -0.10 11.55
C GLY A 109 6.91 -0.57 13.01
N GLY A 110 5.94 -1.42 13.31
CA GLY A 110 5.72 -2.03 14.61
C GLY A 110 6.57 -3.28 14.84
N ASN A 111 6.44 -3.87 16.03
CA ASN A 111 6.97 -5.19 16.35
C ASN A 111 5.80 -6.11 16.71
N HIS A 112 5.52 -7.07 15.85
CA HIS A 112 4.51 -8.11 16.08
C HIS A 112 5.18 -9.47 16.29
N PRO A 113 4.51 -10.40 16.99
CA PRO A 113 4.99 -11.77 17.13
C PRO A 113 5.00 -12.50 15.78
N ASP A 114 5.86 -13.51 15.62
CA ASP A 114 5.98 -14.27 14.37
C ASP A 114 4.65 -14.92 13.94
N ASP A 115 3.77 -15.25 14.90
CA ASP A 115 2.46 -15.82 14.65
C ASP A 115 1.35 -14.78 14.55
N TRP A 116 1.62 -13.52 14.16
CA TRP A 116 0.63 -12.45 14.10
C TRP A 116 -0.66 -12.86 13.36
N HIS A 117 -1.77 -12.89 14.09
CA HIS A 117 -3.05 -13.42 13.62
C HIS A 117 -4.24 -12.69 14.25
N SER A 118 -5.37 -12.68 13.52
CA SER A 118 -6.67 -12.18 13.98
C SER A 118 -7.12 -12.84 15.29
N PRO A 119 -7.86 -12.15 16.18
CA PRO A 119 -8.30 -12.76 17.44
C PRO A 119 -9.29 -13.90 17.21
N THR A 120 -10.07 -13.83 16.12
CA THR A 120 -10.97 -14.90 15.67
C THR A 120 -10.92 -15.04 14.15
N PRO A 121 -11.37 -16.18 13.58
CA PRO A 121 -11.41 -16.39 12.13
C PRO A 121 -12.30 -15.41 11.36
N GLU A 122 -13.25 -14.76 12.02
CA GLU A 122 -14.19 -13.82 11.41
C GLU A 122 -13.71 -12.35 11.51
N GLN A 123 -12.63 -12.11 12.24
CA GLN A 123 -12.07 -10.79 12.51
C GLN A 123 -10.81 -10.56 11.67
N CYS A 124 -10.51 -9.31 11.31
CA CYS A 124 -9.32 -9.00 10.52
C CYS A 124 -8.10 -8.80 11.43
N LEU A 125 -6.88 -8.77 10.87
CA LEU A 125 -5.65 -8.47 11.64
C LEU A 125 -5.73 -7.15 12.41
N ASN A 126 -6.54 -6.18 11.98
CA ASN A 126 -6.74 -4.93 12.71
C ASN A 126 -7.61 -5.02 13.95
N ASP A 127 -8.18 -6.18 14.22
CA ASP A 127 -8.93 -6.45 15.44
C ASP A 127 -8.07 -7.12 16.53
N ASN A 128 -6.76 -7.27 16.31
CA ASN A 128 -5.82 -8.00 17.18
C ASN A 128 -5.76 -7.51 18.64
N GLN A 129 -5.35 -8.42 19.53
CA GLN A 129 -5.30 -8.17 20.99
C GLN A 129 -4.33 -7.06 21.40
N ASP A 130 -3.33 -6.76 20.56
CA ASP A 130 -2.42 -5.63 20.75
C ASP A 130 -3.12 -4.27 20.51
N GLN A 131 -4.31 -4.24 19.91
CA GLN A 131 -5.04 -3.05 19.47
C GLN A 131 -4.25 -2.15 18.50
N GLU A 132 -3.13 -2.66 18.01
CA GLU A 132 -2.29 -2.04 16.99
C GLU A 132 -2.84 -2.56 15.67
N GLY A 133 -3.78 -1.82 15.08
CA GLY A 133 -4.53 -2.27 13.91
C GLY A 133 -3.60 -2.79 12.81
N GLY A 134 -3.74 -4.06 12.43
CA GLY A 134 -3.00 -4.70 11.35
C GLY A 134 -3.11 -3.99 10.01
N ALA A 135 -1.95 -3.86 9.40
CA ALA A 135 -1.74 -3.13 8.17
C ALA A 135 -2.23 -3.89 6.92
N PHE A 136 -2.61 -5.16 7.04
CA PHE A 136 -3.05 -6.02 5.94
C PHE A 136 -4.51 -6.46 6.08
N HIS A 137 -5.22 -6.51 4.94
CA HIS A 137 -6.55 -7.10 4.83
C HIS A 137 -6.49 -8.64 4.78
N THR A 138 -6.04 -9.26 5.87
CA THR A 138 -5.95 -10.71 6.01
C THR A 138 -6.18 -11.12 7.47
N HIS A 139 -6.28 -12.41 7.76
CA HIS A 139 -6.37 -12.95 9.11
C HIS A 139 -4.99 -13.32 9.67
N ASN A 140 -4.08 -13.74 8.80
CA ASN A 140 -2.70 -14.16 9.07
C ASN A 140 -2.01 -14.45 7.72
N GLU A 141 -0.73 -14.81 7.74
CA GLU A 141 0.04 -15.15 6.54
C GLU A 141 -0.69 -16.16 5.62
N SER A 142 -1.25 -17.24 6.17
CA SER A 142 -1.97 -18.30 5.44
C SER A 142 -3.33 -17.91 4.87
N THR A 143 -3.72 -16.63 4.98
CA THR A 143 -4.95 -16.10 4.37
C THR A 143 -4.70 -14.89 3.48
N THR A 144 -3.43 -14.61 3.16
CA THR A 144 -3.08 -13.56 2.19
C THR A 144 -3.45 -13.99 0.77
N ALA A 145 -3.85 -13.05 -0.08
CA ALA A 145 -4.31 -13.32 -1.44
C ALA A 145 -3.21 -13.23 -2.53
N GLY A 146 -1.98 -12.91 -2.12
CA GLY A 146 -0.86 -12.67 -3.04
C GLY A 146 -0.88 -11.29 -3.71
N THR A 147 0.22 -10.97 -4.40
CA THR A 147 0.39 -9.72 -5.18
C THR A 147 1.12 -10.01 -6.50
N ALA A 148 1.08 -9.05 -7.43
CA ALA A 148 1.66 -9.21 -8.76
C ALA A 148 2.34 -7.94 -9.26
N PHE A 149 3.37 -8.12 -10.08
CA PHE A 149 3.97 -7.05 -10.89
C PHE A 149 3.58 -7.23 -12.35
N ALA A 150 3.10 -6.14 -12.95
CA ALA A 150 2.80 -6.05 -14.37
C ALA A 150 3.76 -5.09 -15.07
N ILE A 151 4.06 -5.35 -16.34
CA ILE A 151 4.98 -4.56 -17.16
C ILE A 151 4.34 -4.21 -18.50
N SER A 152 4.63 -3.01 -19.00
CA SER A 152 4.37 -2.57 -20.36
C SER A 152 5.68 -2.09 -20.98
N TYR A 153 5.99 -2.56 -22.19
CA TYR A 153 7.21 -2.18 -22.91
C TYR A 153 7.03 -0.85 -23.65
N ASN A 154 6.74 0.22 -22.91
CA ASN A 154 6.61 1.58 -23.42
C ASN A 154 7.45 2.54 -22.57
N SER A 155 8.21 3.42 -23.22
CA SER A 155 8.98 4.46 -22.53
C SER A 155 8.14 5.69 -22.17
N ASP A 156 7.04 5.93 -22.88
CA ASP A 156 6.09 7.01 -22.62
C ASP A 156 4.92 6.45 -21.82
N ILE A 157 4.75 6.92 -20.58
CA ILE A 157 3.69 6.47 -19.66
C ILE A 157 2.28 6.70 -20.26
N SER A 158 2.10 7.71 -21.12
CA SER A 158 0.82 7.99 -21.78
C SER A 158 0.39 6.89 -22.76
N GLN A 159 1.35 6.04 -23.19
CA GLN A 159 1.10 4.89 -24.05
C GLN A 159 0.84 3.60 -23.25
N VAL A 160 1.01 3.62 -21.92
CA VAL A 160 0.71 2.47 -21.07
C VAL A 160 -0.80 2.38 -20.86
N THR A 161 -1.37 1.21 -21.13
CA THR A 161 -2.80 0.93 -21.00
C THR A 161 -3.00 -0.39 -20.30
N ILE A 162 -4.21 -0.62 -19.76
CA ILE A 162 -4.58 -1.92 -19.19
C ILE A 162 -4.32 -3.07 -20.18
N ASP A 163 -4.60 -2.85 -21.47
CA ASP A 163 -4.50 -3.88 -22.50
C ASP A 163 -3.06 -4.26 -22.87
N ASN A 164 -2.08 -3.41 -22.53
CA ASN A 164 -0.67 -3.66 -22.79
C ASN A 164 0.16 -3.93 -21.52
N LEU A 165 -0.50 -4.10 -20.37
CA LEU A 165 0.11 -4.62 -19.15
C LEU A 165 0.10 -6.14 -19.17
N VAL A 166 1.26 -6.73 -18.90
CA VAL A 166 1.41 -8.18 -18.74
C VAL A 166 1.97 -8.47 -17.36
N VAL A 167 1.31 -9.34 -16.60
CA VAL A 167 1.84 -9.86 -15.33
C VAL A 167 3.06 -10.73 -15.64
N PHE A 168 4.22 -10.37 -15.10
CA PHE A 168 5.48 -11.08 -15.34
C PHE A 168 6.04 -11.75 -14.07
N SER A 169 5.59 -11.32 -12.89
CA SER A 169 5.98 -11.89 -11.60
C SER A 169 4.80 -11.85 -10.64
N VAL A 170 4.66 -12.92 -9.86
CA VAL A 170 3.67 -13.05 -8.79
C VAL A 170 4.36 -13.49 -7.51
N LEU A 171 3.84 -13.05 -6.37
CA LEU A 171 4.14 -13.63 -5.07
C LEU A 171 2.83 -14.18 -4.52
N GLU A 172 2.70 -15.50 -4.58
CA GLU A 172 1.57 -16.25 -4.03
C GLU A 172 1.82 -16.55 -2.54
N GLN A 173 0.75 -16.97 -1.86
CA GLN A 173 0.82 -17.46 -0.49
C GLN A 173 1.46 -18.86 -0.44
#